data_AF-A0A1F8J3R3-F1
#
_entry.id   AF-A0A1F8J3R3-F1
#
_cell.length_a   1.000
_cell.length_b   1.000
_cell.length_c   1.000
_cell.angle_alpha   90.00
_cell.angle_beta   90.00
_cell.angle_gamma   90.00
#
_symmetry.space_group_name_H-M   'P 1'
#
loop_
_entity.id
_entity.type
_entity.pdbx_description
1 polymer ?
#
loop_
_entity_poly.entity_id
_entity_poly.type
_entity_poly.pdbx_seq_one_letter_code
_entity_poly.pdbx_strand_id
1 'polypeptide(L)'
;MTLEEMLRDLPTACDKGAKKDSKGNTMYWTGYKLHLDTVDNGIPVNALVTSASLHDSQVAIPLATITEGRITNCYDLMDSAYDIPTIIEHSQSLGHVPLIDKNPRRNKELKKVRSERNMLHTAFKK
;
A
#
# COMPACT_ATOMS: atom_id res chain seq x y z
N MET A 1 18.67 -8.00 -3.80
CA MET A 1 18.18 -7.45 -5.08
C MET A 1 18.61 -6.00 -5.12
N THR A 2 19.19 -5.57 -6.23
CA THR A 2 19.55 -4.16 -6.45
C THR A 2 18.30 -3.35 -6.76
N LEU A 3 18.37 -2.02 -6.61
CA LEU A 3 17.25 -1.14 -6.96
C LEU A 3 16.92 -1.24 -8.46
N GLU A 4 17.93 -1.32 -9.31
CA GLU A 4 17.74 -1.44 -10.76
C GLU A 4 16.99 -2.72 -11.14
N GLU A 5 17.29 -3.84 -10.47
CA GLU A 5 16.55 -5.09 -10.65
C GLU A 5 15.11 -4.95 -10.20
N MET A 6 14.86 -4.38 -9.01
CA MET A 6 13.50 -4.19 -8.49
C MET A 6 12.64 -3.36 -9.44
N LEU A 7 13.20 -2.29 -10.01
CA LEU A 7 12.49 -1.43 -10.96
C LEU A 7 12.23 -2.11 -12.30
N ARG A 8 13.15 -2.96 -12.76
CA ARG A 8 12.98 -3.70 -14.02
C ARG A 8 11.86 -4.73 -13.95
N ASP A 9 11.61 -5.28 -12.77
CA ASP A 9 10.55 -6.27 -12.54
C ASP A 9 9.15 -5.64 -12.45
N LEU A 10 9.04 -4.32 -12.32
CA LEU A 10 7.75 -3.63 -12.32
C LEU A 10 7.21 -3.47 -13.75
N PRO A 11 5.98 -3.93 -14.02
CA PRO A 11 5.36 -3.72 -15.33
C PRO A 11 5.05 -2.24 -15.53
N THR A 12 5.40 -1.73 -16.71
CA THR A 12 5.23 -0.30 -17.08
C THR A 12 4.43 -0.11 -18.37
N ALA A 13 4.02 -1.20 -19.04
CA ALA A 13 3.16 -1.13 -20.22
C ALA A 13 1.72 -0.74 -19.83
N CYS A 14 1.01 -0.06 -20.73
CA CYS A 14 -0.42 0.20 -20.51
C CYS A 14 -1.19 -1.12 -20.45
N ASP A 15 -2.00 -1.32 -19.42
CA ASP A 15 -2.83 -2.51 -19.28
C ASP A 15 -4.15 -2.22 -18.55
N LYS A 16 -4.83 -3.28 -18.08
CA LYS A 16 -6.13 -3.19 -17.42
C LYS A 16 -6.04 -3.56 -15.94
N GLY A 17 -6.49 -2.65 -15.09
CA GLY A 17 -6.72 -2.90 -13.67
C GLY A 17 -8.15 -3.38 -13.39
N ALA A 18 -8.34 -4.04 -12.25
CA ALA A 18 -9.65 -4.47 -11.77
C ALA A 18 -9.80 -4.26 -10.26
N LYS A 19 -10.98 -3.80 -9.81
CA LYS A 19 -11.33 -3.67 -8.39
C LYS A 19 -12.80 -3.99 -8.18
N LYS A 20 -13.09 -4.70 -7.09
CA LYS A 20 -14.48 -4.86 -6.62
C LYS A 20 -14.93 -3.62 -5.88
N ASP A 21 -16.08 -3.08 -6.28
CA ASP A 21 -16.75 -1.99 -5.56
C ASP A 21 -17.39 -2.49 -4.25
N SER A 22 -17.99 -1.58 -3.49
CA SER A 22 -18.69 -1.90 -2.23
C SER A 22 -19.99 -2.69 -2.43
N LYS A 23 -20.51 -2.76 -3.65
CA LYS A 23 -21.71 -3.50 -4.04
C LYS A 23 -21.39 -4.90 -4.62
N GLY A 24 -20.10 -5.24 -4.74
CA GLY A 24 -19.62 -6.51 -5.26
C GLY A 24 -19.39 -6.55 -6.77
N ASN A 25 -19.63 -5.45 -7.50
CA ASN A 25 -19.37 -5.37 -8.94
C ASN A 25 -17.88 -5.22 -9.22
N THR A 26 -17.39 -5.84 -10.28
CA THR A 26 -15.99 -5.67 -10.71
C THR A 26 -15.92 -4.51 -11.70
N MET A 27 -15.20 -3.46 -11.32
CA MET A 27 -14.87 -2.33 -12.18
C MET A 27 -13.52 -2.57 -12.83
N TYR A 28 -13.41 -2.18 -14.11
CA TYR A 28 -12.18 -2.25 -14.88
C TYR A 28 -11.79 -0.86 -15.37
N TRP A 29 -10.49 -0.61 -15.48
CA TRP A 29 -9.95 0.60 -16.11
C TRP A 29 -8.71 0.25 -16.92
N THR A 30 -8.46 0.99 -17.98
CA THR A 30 -7.24 0.86 -18.80
C THR A 30 -6.33 2.05 -18.50
N GLY A 31 -5.05 1.81 -18.26
CA GLY A 31 -4.09 2.89 -18.03
C GLY A 31 -2.92 2.48 -17.13
N TYR A 32 -2.63 3.35 -16.17
CA TYR A 32 -1.46 3.27 -15.29
C TYR A 32 -1.84 3.55 -13.84
N LYS A 33 -0.94 3.22 -12.92
CA LYS A 33 -0.96 3.64 -11.52
C LYS A 33 0.25 4.52 -11.22
N LEU A 34 0.00 5.66 -10.60
CA LEU A 34 1.01 6.53 -10.03
C LEU A 34 1.10 6.23 -8.53
N HIS A 35 2.28 5.84 -8.09
CA HIS A 35 2.61 5.59 -6.68
C HIS A 35 3.51 6.73 -6.20
N LEU A 36 3.20 7.32 -5.06
CA LEU A 36 3.89 8.48 -4.53
C LEU A 36 4.34 8.19 -3.09
N ASP A 37 5.59 8.54 -2.81
CA ASP A 37 6.04 8.77 -1.44
C ASP A 37 5.93 10.26 -1.17
N THR A 38 5.27 10.60 -0.07
CA THR A 38 5.04 11.98 0.35
C THR A 38 5.51 12.19 1.78
N VAL A 39 6.13 13.33 2.04
CA VAL A 39 6.45 13.78 3.40
C VAL A 39 5.35 14.69 3.93
N ASP A 40 5.60 15.29 5.10
CA ASP A 40 4.70 16.23 5.75
C ASP A 40 4.13 17.28 4.79
N ASN A 41 2.86 17.60 4.98
CA ASN A 41 2.09 18.49 4.11
C ASN A 41 1.91 17.99 2.66
N GLY A 42 2.13 16.70 2.42
CA GLY A 42 1.85 16.06 1.13
C GLY A 42 2.85 16.40 0.03
N ILE A 43 4.06 16.83 0.39
CA ILE A 43 5.12 17.13 -0.58
C ILE A 43 5.66 15.80 -1.16
N PRO A 44 5.58 15.57 -2.48
CA PRO A 44 6.11 14.34 -3.08
C PRO A 44 7.64 14.33 -3.05
N VAL A 45 8.23 13.22 -2.58
CA VAL A 45 9.69 13.01 -2.57
C VAL A 45 10.14 12.01 -3.63
N ASN A 46 9.26 11.08 -4.00
CA ASN A 46 9.47 10.21 -5.13
C ASN A 46 8.15 9.73 -5.75
N ALA A 47 8.22 9.30 -7.00
CA ALA A 47 7.10 8.80 -7.78
C ALA A 47 7.53 7.61 -8.63
N LEU A 48 6.67 6.60 -8.72
CA LEU A 48 6.79 5.49 -9.69
C LEU A 48 5.48 5.34 -10.47
N VAL A 49 5.60 5.15 -11.78
CA VAL A 49 4.46 4.82 -12.65
C VAL A 49 4.57 3.38 -13.08
N THR A 50 3.47 2.65 -12.93
CA THR A 50 3.38 1.22 -13.25
C THR A 50 2.10 0.94 -14.03
N SER A 51 2.01 -0.26 -14.59
CA SER A 51 0.80 -0.78 -15.20
C SER A 51 -0.41 -0.75 -14.24
N ALA A 52 -1.61 -0.56 -14.77
CA ALA A 52 -2.84 -0.49 -14.00
C ALA A 52 -3.18 -1.79 -13.22
N SER A 53 -2.72 -2.95 -13.68
CA SER A 53 -2.98 -4.24 -13.03
C SER A 53 -2.14 -4.51 -11.78
N LEU A 54 -1.04 -3.78 -11.58
CA LEU A 54 -0.07 -4.07 -10.52
C LEU A 54 -0.70 -3.92 -9.13
N HIS A 55 -0.38 -4.81 -8.19
CA HIS A 55 -0.82 -4.65 -6.81
C HIS A 55 0.08 -3.62 -6.09
N ASP A 56 -0.52 -2.66 -5.40
CA ASP A 56 0.20 -1.48 -4.86
C ASP A 56 1.33 -1.89 -3.89
N SER A 57 1.15 -2.97 -3.13
CA SER A 57 2.17 -3.50 -2.22
C SER A 57 3.47 -3.96 -2.92
N GLN A 58 3.44 -4.26 -4.22
CA GLN A 58 4.63 -4.67 -4.98
C GLN A 58 5.61 -3.50 -5.19
N VAL A 59 5.12 -2.27 -5.07
CA VAL A 59 5.92 -1.05 -5.28
C VAL A 59 6.52 -0.53 -3.97
N ALA A 60 6.05 -1.02 -2.82
CA ALA A 60 6.44 -0.50 -1.50
C ALA A 60 7.95 -0.55 -1.24
N ILE A 61 8.59 -1.70 -1.49
CA ILE A 61 10.03 -1.91 -1.28
C ILE A 61 10.87 -1.03 -2.23
N PRO A 62 10.64 -1.00 -3.56
CA PRO A 62 11.41 -0.12 -4.43
C PRO A 62 11.19 1.36 -4.12
N LEU A 63 9.98 1.80 -3.77
CA LEU A 63 9.73 3.18 -3.33
C LEU A 63 10.53 3.54 -2.08
N ALA A 64 10.41 2.73 -1.02
CA ALA A 64 11.13 2.94 0.24
C ALA A 64 12.66 2.97 0.03
N THR A 65 13.18 2.09 -0.84
CA THR A 65 14.61 2.04 -1.17
C THR A 65 15.08 3.29 -1.90
N ILE A 66 14.27 3.88 -2.78
CA ILE A 66 14.60 5.15 -3.44
C ILE A 66 14.55 6.29 -2.42
N THR A 67 13.53 6.31 -1.57
CA THR A 67 13.32 7.39 -0.60
C THR A 67 14.43 7.44 0.44
N GLU A 68 14.90 6.29 0.93
CA GLU A 68 16.08 6.18 1.80
C GLU A 68 17.34 6.82 1.17
N GLY A 69 17.52 6.66 -0.14
CA GLY A 69 18.65 7.26 -0.85
C GLY A 69 18.52 8.77 -1.09
N ARG A 70 17.38 9.39 -0.77
CA ARG A 70 17.09 10.82 -1.04
C ARG A 70 16.95 11.64 0.23
N ILE A 71 16.32 11.07 1.25
CA ILE A 71 15.99 11.76 2.50
C ILE A 71 16.19 10.80 3.67
N THR A 72 16.32 11.36 4.87
CA THR A 72 16.25 10.60 6.11
C THR A 72 14.83 10.65 6.65
N ASN A 73 14.21 9.50 6.89
CA ASN A 73 12.91 9.40 7.54
C ASN A 73 12.94 8.36 8.68
N CYS A 74 12.08 8.56 9.69
CA CYS A 74 12.02 7.65 10.85
C CYS A 74 10.83 6.69 10.80
N TYR A 75 9.81 7.00 10.01
CA TYR A 75 8.53 6.32 10.01
C TYR A 75 8.07 6.03 8.59
N ASP A 76 7.50 4.84 8.40
CA ASP A 76 6.85 4.44 7.16
C ASP A 76 5.35 4.22 7.42
N LEU A 77 4.53 5.18 7.00
CA LEU A 77 3.07 5.15 7.18
C LEU A 77 2.40 4.52 5.96
N MET A 78 1.68 3.41 6.16
CA MET A 78 1.00 2.71 5.06
C MET A 78 -0.36 2.14 5.49
N ASP A 79 -1.23 1.92 4.51
CA ASP A 79 -2.55 1.33 4.76
C ASP A 79 -2.51 -0.19 5.01
N SER A 80 -3.65 -0.76 5.39
CA SER A 80 -3.76 -2.18 5.71
C SER A 80 -3.49 -3.18 4.57
N ALA A 81 -3.47 -2.73 3.31
CA ALA A 81 -3.06 -3.57 2.19
C ALA A 81 -1.55 -3.84 2.20
N TYR A 82 -0.76 -3.00 2.88
CA TYR A 82 0.69 -3.12 3.03
C TYR A 82 1.13 -3.92 4.27
N ASP A 83 0.19 -4.44 5.08
CA ASP A 83 0.48 -5.32 6.23
C ASP A 83 0.97 -6.71 5.76
N ILE A 84 2.19 -6.71 5.22
CA ILE A 84 2.91 -7.83 4.64
C ILE A 84 4.25 -7.95 5.37
N PRO A 85 4.62 -9.14 5.87
CA PRO A 85 5.85 -9.33 6.64
C PRO A 85 7.10 -8.77 5.96
N THR A 86 7.26 -9.02 4.66
CA THR A 86 8.43 -8.56 3.89
C THR A 86 8.54 -7.04 3.81
N ILE A 87 7.42 -6.31 3.81
CA ILE A 87 7.43 -4.83 3.80
C ILE A 87 7.83 -4.30 5.17
N ILE A 88 7.30 -4.92 6.23
CA ILE A 88 7.63 -4.58 7.62
C ILE A 88 9.11 -4.84 7.91
N GLU A 89 9.61 -6.01 7.50
CA GLU A 89 11.02 -6.39 7.65
C GLU A 89 11.94 -5.44 6.87
N HIS A 90 11.56 -5.06 5.65
CA HIS A 90 12.34 -4.11 4.85
C HIS A 90 12.41 -2.74 5.53
N SER A 91 11.28 -2.19 5.96
CA SER A 91 11.20 -0.92 6.71
C SER A 91 12.11 -0.95 7.96
N GLN A 92 12.03 -2.03 8.74
CA GLN A 92 12.88 -2.21 9.93
C GLN A 92 14.37 -2.34 9.57
N SER A 93 14.70 -2.97 8.45
CA SER A 93 16.10 -3.10 7.99
C SER A 93 16.73 -1.76 7.61
N LEU A 94 15.91 -0.77 7.23
CA LEU A 94 16.31 0.61 7.00
C LEU A 94 16.43 1.42 8.31
N GLY A 95 16.08 0.82 9.45
CA GLY A 95 16.05 1.52 10.74
C GLY A 95 14.77 2.33 10.97
N HIS A 96 13.75 2.16 10.13
CA HIS A 96 12.48 2.87 10.25
C HIS A 96 11.51 2.14 11.19
N VAL A 97 10.52 2.90 11.68
CA VAL A 97 9.38 2.37 12.43
C VAL A 97 8.16 2.25 11.50
N PRO A 98 7.73 1.03 11.13
CA PRO A 98 6.58 0.83 10.27
C PRO A 98 5.27 1.09 11.02
N LEU A 99 4.52 2.08 10.57
CA LEU A 99 3.18 2.44 11.06
C LEU A 99 2.14 1.93 10.04
N ILE A 100 1.92 0.62 10.04
CA ILE A 100 1.05 -0.05 9.07
C ILE A 100 -0.21 -0.58 9.76
N ASP A 101 -1.37 -0.17 9.25
CA ASP A 101 -2.66 -0.65 9.74
C ASP A 101 -2.76 -2.18 9.59
N LYS A 102 -3.29 -2.88 10.60
CA LYS A 102 -3.42 -4.34 10.52
C LYS A 102 -4.54 -4.78 9.59
N ASN A 103 -4.25 -5.75 8.72
CA ASN A 103 -5.23 -6.26 7.78
C ASN A 103 -6.21 -7.22 8.47
N PRO A 104 -7.51 -6.89 8.59
CA PRO A 104 -8.47 -7.77 9.26
C PRO A 104 -8.74 -9.06 8.49
N ARG A 105 -8.40 -9.15 7.20
CA ARG A 105 -8.46 -10.43 6.48
C ARG A 105 -7.46 -11.44 7.03
N ARG A 106 -6.34 -10.96 7.59
CA ARG A 106 -5.26 -11.77 8.16
C ARG A 106 -5.39 -11.96 9.68
N ASN A 107 -6.20 -11.14 10.35
CA ASN A 107 -6.43 -11.22 11.80
C ASN A 107 -7.91 -11.46 12.12
N LYS A 108 -8.23 -12.69 12.55
CA LYS A 108 -9.60 -13.13 12.85
C LYS A 108 -10.26 -12.33 13.98
N GLU A 109 -9.50 -11.99 15.02
CA GLU A 109 -10.00 -11.20 16.16
C GLU A 109 -10.31 -9.76 15.73
N LEU A 110 -9.40 -9.11 14.97
CA LEU A 110 -9.66 -7.78 14.41
C LEU A 110 -10.87 -7.77 13.48
N LYS A 111 -11.07 -8.84 12.70
CA LYS A 111 -12.27 -8.99 11.84
C LYS A 111 -13.55 -9.03 12.66
N LYS A 112 -13.54 -9.76 13.78
CA LYS A 112 -14.68 -9.87 14.70
C LYS A 112 -15.00 -8.51 15.33
N VAL A 113 -13.99 -7.84 15.89
CA VAL A 113 -14.14 -6.49 16.47
C VAL A 113 -14.67 -5.47 15.45
N ARG A 114 -14.15 -5.50 14.20
CA ARG A 114 -14.66 -4.62 13.12
C ARG A 114 -16.13 -4.90 12.79
N SER A 115 -16.51 -6.18 12.75
CA SER A 115 -17.89 -6.60 12.49
C SER A 115 -18.83 -6.12 13.59
N GLU A 116 -18.45 -6.30 14.85
CA GLU A 116 -19.21 -5.83 16.02
C GLU A 116 -19.38 -4.31 16.01
N ARG A 117 -18.29 -3.57 15.75
CA ARG A 117 -18.33 -2.11 15.62
C ARG A 117 -19.27 -1.64 14.51
N ASN A 118 -19.25 -2.30 13.35
CA ASN A 118 -20.13 -1.95 12.23
C ASN A 118 -21.60 -2.24 12.55
N MET A 119 -21.89 -3.34 13.26
CA MET A 119 -23.26 -3.64 13.73
C MET A 119 -23.76 -2.56 14.70
N LEU A 120 -22.95 -2.16 15.69
CA LEU A 120 -23.28 -1.07 16.61
C LEU A 120 -23.54 0.24 15.86
N HIS A 121 -22.64 0.65 14.96
CA HIS A 121 -22.79 1.90 14.18
C HIS A 121 -24.06 1.93 13.31
N THR A 122 -24.51 0.76 12.84
CA THR A 122 -25.75 0.64 12.06
C THR A 122 -26.98 0.67 12.98
N ALA A 123 -26.89 0.09 14.17
CA ALA A 123 -27.96 0.09 15.16
C ALA A 123 -28.26 1.48 15.72
N PHE A 124 -27.23 2.32 15.90
CA PHE A 124 -27.35 3.70 16.42
C PHE A 124 -27.60 4.77 15.34
N LYS A 125 -27.82 4.37 14.08
CA LYS A 125 -28.14 5.27 12.95
C LYS A 125 -29.65 5.39 12.66
N LYS A 126 -30.51 4.86 13.53
CA LYS A 126 -31.95 5.12 13.56
C LYS A 126 -32.25 6.17 14.62
#